data_AF-A0A1W6STN7-F1
#
_entry.id   AF-A0A1W6STN7-F1
#
_cell.length_a   1.000
_cell.length_b   1.000
_cell.length_c   1.000
_cell.angle_alpha   90.00
_cell.angle_beta   90.00
_cell.angle_gamma   90.00
#
_symmetry.space_group_name_H-M   'P 1'
#
loop_
_entity.id
_entity.type
_entity.pdbx_description
1 polymer ?
#
loop_
_entity_poly.entity_id
_entity_poly.type
_entity_poly.pdbx_seq_one_letter_code
_entity_poly.pdbx_strand_id
1 'polypeptide(L)'
;MFFVAFSSSGMAAEKNYKICTAGGYFAGADDKFLSGLAMHIAQKRSIWNDPICGALWRNAHKIGAIVSKTGKIHDEAEGNVVHDATEFSGKVYEVVGSNINF
;
A
#
# COMPACT_ATOMS: atom_id res chain seq x y z
N MET A 1 42.22 -6.69 -15.74
CA MET A 1 41.57 -5.55 -15.06
C MET A 1 40.73 -4.82 -16.10
N PHE A 2 39.45 -5.16 -16.23
CA PHE A 2 38.52 -4.44 -17.11
C PHE A 2 37.37 -3.93 -16.24
N PHE A 3 37.24 -2.61 -16.23
CA PHE A 3 36.35 -1.84 -15.38
C PHE A 3 34.89 -2.20 -15.64
N VAL A 4 34.20 -2.52 -14.55
CA VAL A 4 32.75 -2.64 -14.47
C VAL A 4 32.15 -1.25 -14.65
N ALA A 5 31.51 -1.02 -15.79
CA ALA A 5 30.68 0.17 -16.02
C ALA A 5 29.21 -0.24 -16.01
N PHE A 6 28.63 -0.43 -14.81
CA PHE A 6 27.17 -0.37 -14.65
C PHE A 6 26.76 1.10 -14.64
N SER A 7 26.82 1.73 -15.82
CA SER A 7 26.40 3.10 -16.05
C SER A 7 24.95 3.11 -16.48
N SER A 8 24.05 3.08 -15.51
CA SER A 8 22.90 3.97 -15.42
C SER A 8 22.06 3.49 -14.25
N SER A 9 22.11 4.25 -13.16
CA SER A 9 20.97 4.40 -12.26
C SER A 9 19.86 5.07 -13.08
N GLY A 10 19.27 4.30 -14.00
CA GLY A 10 18.06 4.66 -14.67
C GLY A 10 17.07 4.88 -13.55
N MET A 11 16.67 6.14 -13.37
CA MET A 11 15.47 6.51 -12.66
C MET A 11 14.32 5.79 -13.37
N ALA A 12 14.12 4.51 -13.06
CA ALA A 12 12.83 3.90 -13.17
C ALA A 12 11.99 4.76 -12.24
N ALA A 13 11.17 5.63 -12.80
CA ALA A 13 10.09 6.27 -12.08
C ALA A 13 9.25 5.13 -11.50
N GLU A 14 9.62 4.71 -10.29
CA GLU A 14 9.05 3.57 -9.60
C GLU A 14 7.58 3.95 -9.42
N LYS A 15 6.71 3.31 -10.21
CA LYS A 15 5.26 3.46 -10.06
C LYS A 15 4.99 3.35 -8.55
N ASN A 16 4.40 4.38 -7.93
CA ASN A 16 4.23 4.37 -6.48
C ASN A 16 3.17 3.31 -6.10
N TYR A 17 3.64 2.12 -5.74
CA TYR A 17 2.84 0.95 -5.40
C TYR A 17 2.40 0.91 -3.92
N LYS A 18 2.75 1.92 -3.10
CA LYS A 18 2.33 1.99 -1.69
C LYS A 18 0.82 1.86 -1.53
N ILE A 19 0.05 2.34 -2.51
CA ILE A 19 -1.41 2.21 -2.51
C ILE A 19 -1.88 0.75 -2.54
N CYS A 20 -1.11 -0.14 -3.19
CA CYS A 20 -1.41 -1.57 -3.24
C CYS A 20 -1.13 -2.25 -1.90
N THR A 21 -0.08 -1.81 -1.19
CA THR A 21 0.20 -2.21 0.19
C THR A 21 -0.93 -1.77 1.12
N ALA A 22 -1.29 -0.48 1.12
CA ALA A 22 -2.36 0.05 1.96
C ALA A 22 -3.70 -0.64 1.68
N GLY A 23 -4.09 -0.75 0.40
CA GLY A 23 -5.35 -1.39 0.01
C GLY A 23 -5.42 -2.86 0.38
N GLY A 24 -4.31 -3.59 0.25
CA GLY A 24 -4.19 -4.98 0.69
C GLY A 24 -4.34 -5.11 2.20
N TYR A 25 -3.67 -4.26 2.97
CA TYR A 25 -3.80 -4.24 4.43
C TYR A 25 -5.27 -4.06 4.86
N PHE A 26 -5.95 -3.05 4.33
CA PHE A 26 -7.35 -2.79 4.66
C PHE A 26 -8.29 -3.89 4.17
N ALA A 27 -7.98 -4.56 3.04
CA ALA A 27 -8.71 -5.75 2.61
C ALA A 27 -8.63 -6.87 3.65
N GLY A 28 -7.42 -7.11 4.18
CA GLY A 28 -7.20 -8.12 5.21
C GLY A 28 -7.79 -7.77 6.56
N ALA A 29 -7.89 -6.48 6.88
CA ALA A 29 -8.51 -5.97 8.11
C ALA A 29 -10.04 -5.80 8.01
N ASP A 30 -10.66 -6.31 6.93
CA ASP A 30 -12.10 -6.18 6.63
C ASP A 30 -12.63 -4.73 6.49
N ASP A 31 -11.76 -3.74 6.28
CA ASP A 31 -12.14 -2.36 5.99
C ASP A 31 -12.41 -2.19 4.49
N LYS A 32 -13.69 -2.39 4.13
CA LYS A 32 -14.16 -2.31 2.74
C LYS A 32 -14.05 -0.91 2.14
N PHE A 33 -14.18 0.14 2.96
CA PHE A 33 -14.15 1.51 2.46
C PHE A 33 -12.74 1.89 2.02
N LEU A 34 -11.75 1.75 2.91
CA LEU A 34 -10.37 2.11 2.60
C LEU A 34 -9.76 1.17 1.55
N SER A 35 -10.08 -0.13 1.61
CA SER A 35 -9.61 -1.06 0.58
C SER A 35 -10.20 -0.75 -0.79
N GLY A 36 -11.51 -0.47 -0.87
CA GLY A 36 -12.18 -0.11 -2.12
C GLY A 36 -11.65 1.19 -2.72
N LEU A 37 -11.40 2.21 -1.88
CA LEU A 37 -10.80 3.47 -2.31
C LEU A 37 -9.38 3.26 -2.85
N ALA A 38 -8.55 2.47 -2.16
CA ALA A 38 -7.21 2.16 -2.62
C ALA A 38 -7.20 1.39 -3.95
N MET A 39 -8.10 0.42 -4.12
CA MET A 39 -8.30 -0.28 -5.40
C MET A 39 -8.67 0.68 -6.52
N HIS A 40 -9.62 1.59 -6.27
CA HIS A 40 -10.02 2.59 -7.27
C HIS A 40 -8.84 3.50 -7.68
N ILE A 41 -8.03 3.94 -6.72
CA ILE A 41 -6.83 4.74 -6.99
C ILE A 41 -5.80 3.93 -7.80
N ALA A 42 -5.57 2.65 -7.46
CA ALA A 42 -4.67 1.78 -8.20
C ALA A 42 -5.14 1.55 -9.65
N GLN A 43 -6.44 1.43 -9.88
CA GLN A 43 -7.04 1.36 -11.22
C GLN A 43 -6.84 2.66 -11.99
N LYS A 44 -7.10 3.81 -11.37
CA LYS A 44 -6.89 5.14 -11.99
C LYS A 44 -5.43 5.41 -12.36
N ARG A 45 -4.49 4.83 -11.61
CA ARG A 45 -3.05 4.89 -11.91
C ARG A 45 -2.57 3.83 -12.90
N SER A 46 -3.46 2.98 -13.42
CA SER A 46 -3.12 1.87 -14.32
C SER A 46 -2.07 0.90 -13.75
N ILE A 47 -2.08 0.70 -12.42
CA ILE A 47 -1.15 -0.21 -11.72
C ILE A 47 -1.87 -1.42 -11.11
N TRP A 48 -3.21 -1.45 -11.11
CA TRP A 48 -3.98 -2.54 -10.52
C TRP A 48 -3.65 -3.92 -11.10
N ASN A 49 -3.51 -4.01 -12.42
CA ASN A 49 -3.18 -5.25 -13.12
C ASN A 49 -1.66 -5.52 -13.16
N ASP A 50 -0.84 -4.68 -12.53
CA ASP A 50 0.60 -4.88 -12.46
C ASP A 50 0.92 -6.01 -11.46
N PRO A 51 1.73 -7.01 -11.85
CA PRO A 51 2.09 -8.12 -10.94
C PRO A 51 2.70 -7.65 -9.62
N ILE A 52 3.42 -6.53 -9.61
CA ILE A 52 4.03 -5.95 -8.41
C ILE A 52 2.92 -5.49 -7.45
N CYS A 53 1.91 -4.77 -7.95
CA CYS A 53 0.76 -4.36 -7.16
C CYS A 53 0.03 -5.57 -6.57
N GLY A 54 -0.20 -6.61 -7.38
CA GLY A 54 -0.87 -7.84 -6.92
C GLY A 54 -0.09 -8.60 -5.84
N ALA A 55 1.24 -8.65 -5.94
CA ALA A 55 2.09 -9.28 -4.93
C ALA A 55 2.05 -8.49 -3.60
N LEU A 56 2.19 -7.17 -3.68
CA LEU A 56 2.10 -6.28 -2.52
C LEU A 56 0.75 -6.39 -1.82
N TRP A 57 -0.34 -6.38 -2.60
CA TRP A 57 -1.70 -6.51 -2.08
C TRP A 57 -1.90 -7.81 -1.31
N ARG A 58 -1.49 -8.95 -1.87
CA ARG A 58 -1.62 -10.26 -1.21
C ARG A 58 -0.79 -10.36 0.06
N ASN A 59 0.42 -9.80 0.05
CA ASN A 59 1.26 -9.78 1.25
C ASN A 59 0.63 -8.94 2.35
N ALA A 60 0.26 -7.71 2.02
CA ALA A 60 -0.36 -6.78 2.97
C ALA A 60 -1.70 -7.29 3.50
N HIS A 61 -2.50 -8.01 2.68
CA HIS A 61 -3.72 -8.66 3.13
C HIS A 61 -3.47 -9.67 4.25
N LYS A 62 -2.43 -10.50 4.13
CA LYS A 62 -2.10 -11.45 5.21
C LYS A 62 -1.75 -10.73 6.50
N ILE A 63 -0.95 -9.66 6.39
CA ILE A 63 -0.53 -8.85 7.52
C ILE A 63 -1.74 -8.16 8.15
N GLY A 64 -2.60 -7.50 7.37
CA GLY A 64 -3.84 -6.88 7.86
C GLY A 64 -4.77 -7.86 8.56
N ALA A 65 -4.89 -9.09 8.05
CA ALA A 65 -5.72 -10.13 8.68
C ALA A 65 -5.14 -10.64 10.00
N ILE A 66 -3.82 -10.62 10.17
CA ILE A 66 -3.15 -11.01 11.42
C ILE A 66 -3.20 -9.85 12.42
N VAL A 67 -2.72 -8.67 12.03
CA VAL A 67 -2.61 -7.49 12.88
C VAL A 67 -3.99 -7.02 13.38
N SER A 68 -5.03 -7.05 12.55
CA SER A 68 -6.39 -6.68 12.99
C SER A 68 -6.95 -7.62 14.07
N LYS A 69 -6.53 -8.88 14.09
CA LYS A 69 -6.97 -9.88 15.09
C LYS A 69 -6.11 -9.89 16.34
N THR A 70 -4.80 -9.73 16.19
CA THR A 70 -3.84 -9.88 17.29
C THR A 70 -3.44 -8.57 17.93
N GLY A 71 -3.56 -7.45 17.20
CA GLY A 71 -3.05 -6.14 17.59
C GLY A 71 -1.52 -6.06 17.65
N LYS A 72 -0.79 -7.05 17.10
CA LYS A 72 0.66 -7.16 17.24
C LYS A 72 1.37 -7.09 15.89
N ILE A 73 2.46 -6.33 15.87
CA ILE A 73 3.42 -6.25 14.76
C ILE A 73 4.63 -7.10 15.15
N HIS A 74 5.01 -8.05 14.31
CA HIS A 74 6.03 -9.05 14.62
C HIS A 74 7.43 -8.64 14.15
N ASP A 75 7.51 -7.93 13.03
CA ASP A 75 8.77 -7.51 12.44
C ASP A 75 8.67 -6.15 11.73
N GLU A 76 9.82 -5.65 11.28
CA GLU A 76 9.94 -4.37 10.58
C GLU A 76 9.16 -4.34 9.26
N ALA A 77 9.07 -5.47 8.55
CA ALA A 77 8.35 -5.53 7.29
C ALA A 77 6.84 -5.37 7.50
N GLU A 78 6.28 -6.02 8.52
CA GLU A 78 4.90 -5.79 8.96
C GLU A 78 4.70 -4.34 9.40
N GLY A 79 5.66 -3.78 10.14
CA GLY A 79 5.65 -2.39 10.58
C GLY A 79 5.55 -1.41 9.41
N ASN A 80 6.31 -1.65 8.34
CA ASN A 80 6.27 -0.82 7.13
C ASN A 80 4.92 -0.89 6.41
N VAL A 81 4.29 -2.07 6.37
CA VAL A 81 2.94 -2.24 5.81
C VAL A 81 1.90 -1.46 6.62
N VAL A 82 1.96 -1.57 7.96
CA VAL A 82 1.06 -0.82 8.86
C VAL A 82 1.28 0.68 8.72
N HIS A 83 2.54 1.12 8.58
CA HIS A 83 2.89 2.52 8.38
C HIS A 83 2.29 3.07 7.08
N ASP A 84 2.50 2.40 5.94
CA ASP A 84 1.93 2.80 4.65
C ASP A 84 0.39 2.86 4.69
N ALA A 85 -0.24 1.88 5.37
CA ALA A 85 -1.69 1.87 5.56
C ALA A 85 -2.18 3.04 6.41
N THR A 86 -1.45 3.37 7.48
CA THR A 86 -1.77 4.49 8.39
C THR A 86 -1.59 5.84 7.70
N GLU A 87 -0.52 6.00 6.91
CA GLU A 87 -0.29 7.21 6.12
C GLU A 87 -1.44 7.43 5.12
N PHE A 88 -1.88 6.35 4.46
CA PHE A 88 -3.00 6.41 3.52
C PHE A 88 -4.31 6.79 4.21
N SER A 89 -4.70 6.08 5.28
CA SER A 89 -5.96 6.34 5.97
C SER A 89 -6.01 7.73 6.60
N GLY A 90 -4.89 8.21 7.17
CA GLY A 90 -4.78 9.57 7.71
C GLY A 90 -5.12 10.63 6.67
N LYS A 91 -4.55 10.53 5.46
CA LYS A 91 -4.85 11.46 4.36
C LYS A 91 -6.31 11.37 3.90
N VAL A 92 -6.88 10.16 3.84
CA VAL A 92 -8.29 9.97 3.46
C VAL A 92 -9.20 10.65 4.48
N TYR A 93 -9.00 10.39 5.77
CA TYR A 93 -9.84 10.96 6.81
C TYR A 93 -9.69 12.48 6.95
N GLU A 94 -8.49 13.02 6.74
CA GLU A 94 -8.28 14.46 6.67
C GLU A 94 -9.12 15.10 5.55
N VAL A 95 -9.06 14.54 4.34
CA VAL A 95 -9.80 15.06 3.19
C VAL A 95 -11.31 14.88 3.36
N VAL A 96 -11.75 13.70 3.78
CA VAL A 96 -13.18 13.41 3.97
C VAL A 96 -13.76 14.27 5.09
N GLY A 97 -13.09 14.34 6.24
CA GLY A 97 -13.56 15.09 7.41
C GLY A 97 -13.57 16.61 7.22
N SER A 98 -12.71 17.16 6.37
CA SER A 98 -12.71 18.59 6.05
C SER A 98 -13.74 19.00 5.00
N ASN A 99 -14.24 18.06 4.18
CA ASN A 99 -15.09 18.38 3.03
C ASN A 99 -16.53 17.83 3.12
N ILE A 100 -16.83 16.90 4.03
CA ILE A 100 -18.20 16.43 4.26
C ILE A 100 -18.82 17.18 5.44
N ASN A 101 -19.84 18.00 5.16
CA ASN A 101 -20.76 18.52 6.17
C ASN A 101 -22.01 17.64 6.17
N PHE A 102 -22.39 17.13 7.35
CA PHE A 102 -23.64 16.40 7.59
C PHE A 102 -24.80 17.36 7.87
#